data_AF-A0AA90QFE8-F1
#
_entry.id   AF-A0AA90QFE8-F1
#
_cell.length_a   1.000
_cell.length_b   1.000
_cell.length_c   1.000
_cell.angle_alpha   90.00
_cell.angle_beta   90.00
_cell.angle_gamma   90.00
#
_symmetry.space_group_name_H-M   'P 1'
#
loop_
_entity.id
_entity.type
_entity.pdbx_description
1 polymer ?
#
loop_
_entity_poly.entity_id
_entity_poly.type
_entity_poly.pdbx_seq_one_letter_code
_entity_poly.pdbx_strand_id
1 'polypeptide(L)'
;MKSKQTLFLLMAAAFAAGATAQTDSASAQRERPAPGMEIGSVDAVLSGFAAQHANGRSMQVQSMRGNTVAAHIRDYANKNGVVSITGTAVDTPDSVFVLKGNKRAVYGYLLKYDTRKAYEYTTDSAGKVWLTEVPITKIVPDFDPEFRDKRSAAMLAMAVSHPVYSPMALRQARHIGPYQNEDVTQLQSKPGSPYVFYLNITAVMNGSTPLNGVTKENMYRAWQSIADQYSMLNLNVTTSRAVYDAARTTNLLRTGIINFINQDGRSFAPLRSFGTTAAGTLYRNPSSGFDYGYGIGMTGAHEVGHQMGMNHDRGGSGGEYFEGIAAYQWGPIMGNYWMGGGWANQLFTWSRGEYTTASNFEDDLRIMTVDEAVPYMADDIPSTRALTLGTGGAIDPTRNFGQIERNTDTDTFTFTTTGTTTLNLRIDPLEYLRMLDVDASILNAAGAVVSRSNLGVNRSAQFTNLSLPAGSYRLVVRGGAEGTPANGFSNYSSLGHYAMKGTLAGAGGGYPVLGNGVALTGQGAAAGSWQYYTIDVPAGKTQVAFALNGANGDADMFVKLSGTPTTASYNCKSDGPSSVENCSINAPAAGRYYVGVYAYSAYNTLSVKATYAP
;
A
#
# COMPACT_ATOMS: atom_id res chain seq x y z
N MET A 1 -48.72 36.99 36.03
CA MET A 1 -49.03 36.62 34.62
C MET A 1 -47.99 35.61 34.16
N LYS A 2 -48.47 34.44 33.68
CA LYS A 2 -47.89 33.34 32.86
C LYS A 2 -46.37 33.35 32.57
N SER A 3 -45.58 32.27 32.61
CA SER A 3 -45.68 30.85 33.01
C SER A 3 -44.23 30.33 33.15
N LYS A 4 -43.85 29.55 34.18
CA LYS A 4 -43.53 28.09 34.13
C LYS A 4 -43.11 27.56 32.73
N GLN A 5 -42.01 26.80 32.54
CA GLN A 5 -41.63 25.52 33.16
C GLN A 5 -40.10 25.27 32.98
N THR A 6 -39.34 24.83 34.00
CA THR A 6 -38.96 23.42 34.33
C THR A 6 -38.20 22.74 33.18
N LEU A 7 -36.97 22.22 33.33
CA LEU A 7 -36.72 20.88 33.89
C LEU A 7 -35.22 20.57 34.15
N PHE A 8 -34.97 20.17 35.41
CA PHE A 8 -34.06 19.15 35.94
C PHE A 8 -32.55 19.34 36.18
N LEU A 9 -32.21 18.70 37.29
CA LEU A 9 -31.12 18.81 38.23
C LEU A 9 -30.52 17.39 38.38
N LEU A 10 -29.20 17.32 38.60
CA LEU A 10 -28.40 16.38 39.43
C LEU A 10 -27.10 16.00 38.70
N MET A 11 -25.93 16.45 39.19
CA MET A 11 -25.09 15.85 40.26
C MET A 11 -24.38 14.58 39.78
N ALA A 12 -23.11 14.29 40.10
CA ALA A 12 -22.02 15.00 40.76
C ALA A 12 -20.76 14.09 40.68
N ALA A 13 -19.59 14.73 40.80
CA ALA A 13 -18.34 14.26 41.43
C ALA A 13 -17.64 12.98 40.88
N ALA A 14 -16.44 13.07 40.29
CA ALA A 14 -15.10 13.29 40.91
C ALA A 14 -14.59 12.03 41.64
N PHE A 15 -13.43 11.43 41.36
CA PHE A 15 -12.01 11.84 41.44
C PHE A 15 -11.17 10.66 40.85
N ALA A 16 -9.89 10.69 40.44
CA ALA A 16 -8.75 11.60 40.40
C ALA A 16 -7.80 11.01 39.32
N ALA A 17 -7.32 11.75 38.32
CA ALA A 17 -6.16 12.66 38.35
C ALA A 17 -4.81 11.96 38.55
N GLY A 18 -4.03 11.93 37.47
CA GLY A 18 -2.63 11.51 37.42
C GLY A 18 -2.00 11.72 36.04
N ALA A 19 -2.43 12.74 35.29
CA ALA A 19 -1.74 13.20 34.09
C ALA A 19 -1.44 14.68 34.31
N THR A 20 -0.16 14.98 34.54
CA THR A 20 0.36 16.34 34.55
C THR A 20 0.05 16.96 33.19
N ALA A 21 -0.92 17.87 33.18
CA ALA A 21 -1.17 18.78 32.09
C ALA A 21 0.09 19.62 31.87
N GLN A 22 0.89 19.24 30.87
CA GLN A 22 1.86 20.15 30.29
C GLN A 22 1.03 21.11 29.44
N THR A 23 0.91 22.32 29.96
CA THR A 23 0.17 23.43 29.40
C THR A 23 0.42 23.58 27.90
N ASP A 24 -0.67 23.57 27.13
CA ASP A 24 -0.76 24.12 25.78
C ASP A 24 -0.30 25.58 25.81
N SER A 25 1.00 25.78 25.61
CA SER A 25 1.58 27.06 25.23
C SER A 25 2.37 26.88 23.94
N ALA A 26 1.76 26.23 22.95
CA ALA A 26 2.08 26.48 21.55
C ALA A 26 1.28 27.71 21.12
N SER A 27 1.62 28.87 21.66
CA SER A 27 1.38 30.10 20.92
C SER A 27 2.17 29.93 19.64
N ALA A 28 1.49 29.63 18.55
CA ALA A 28 1.98 29.92 17.23
C ALA A 28 2.46 31.37 17.26
N GLN A 29 3.78 31.56 17.42
CA GLN A 29 4.42 32.69 16.80
C GLN A 29 4.12 32.47 15.32
N ARG A 30 2.99 33.04 14.87
CA ARG A 30 2.79 33.37 13.47
C ARG A 30 3.98 34.25 13.16
N GLU A 31 5.03 33.65 12.61
CA GLU A 31 6.06 34.40 11.92
C GLU A 31 5.32 35.39 11.04
N ARG A 32 5.60 36.67 11.29
CA ARG A 32 5.12 37.75 10.45
C ARG A 32 5.47 37.32 9.00
N PRO A 33 4.50 37.24 8.07
CA PRO A 33 4.81 36.81 6.71
C PRO A 33 6.04 37.57 6.23
N ALA A 34 7.02 36.87 5.65
CA ALA A 34 8.14 37.54 4.99
C ALA A 34 7.56 38.64 4.09
N PRO A 35 8.17 39.84 4.01
CA PRO A 35 7.59 41.00 3.35
C PRO A 35 7.21 40.64 1.90
N GLY A 36 5.92 40.41 1.70
CA GLY A 36 5.30 40.01 0.44
C GLY A 36 4.46 41.13 -0.14
N MET A 37 4.05 40.98 -1.39
CA MET A 37 3.11 41.87 -2.06
C MET A 37 1.75 41.19 -2.14
N GLU A 38 0.69 41.86 -1.68
CA GLU A 38 -0.69 41.44 -1.98
C GLU A 38 -0.93 41.64 -3.49
N ILE A 39 -1.34 40.60 -4.19
CA ILE A 39 -1.56 40.62 -5.64
C ILE A 39 -3.04 40.52 -6.04
N GLY A 40 -3.94 40.46 -5.05
CA GLY A 40 -5.39 40.46 -5.23
C GLY A 40 -6.11 39.38 -4.42
N SER A 41 -7.43 39.28 -4.59
CA SER A 41 -8.20 38.14 -4.08
C SER A 41 -7.93 36.89 -4.91
N VAL A 42 -8.21 35.70 -4.35
CA VAL A 42 -8.12 34.42 -5.06
C VAL A 42 -8.87 34.45 -6.39
N ASP A 43 -10.11 34.93 -6.40
CA ASP A 43 -10.93 35.03 -7.61
C ASP A 43 -10.30 35.96 -8.66
N ALA A 44 -9.72 37.10 -8.24
CA ALA A 44 -9.07 38.03 -9.16
C ALA A 44 -7.80 37.42 -9.77
N VAL A 45 -7.00 36.74 -8.96
CA VAL A 45 -5.77 36.05 -9.43
C VAL A 45 -6.12 34.93 -10.40
N LEU A 46 -7.05 34.04 -10.05
CA LEU A 46 -7.48 32.94 -10.92
C LEU A 46 -8.11 33.46 -12.22
N SER A 47 -8.93 34.51 -12.15
CA SER A 47 -9.51 35.15 -13.35
C SER A 47 -8.44 35.79 -14.24
N GLY A 48 -7.42 36.39 -13.63
CA GLY A 48 -6.27 36.94 -14.34
C GLY A 48 -5.51 35.88 -15.13
N PHE A 49 -5.19 34.74 -14.50
CA PHE A 49 -4.55 33.61 -15.18
C PHE A 49 -5.42 33.02 -16.29
N ALA A 50 -6.73 32.87 -16.05
CA ALA A 50 -7.66 32.39 -17.06
C ALA A 50 -7.70 33.29 -18.31
N ALA A 51 -7.76 34.61 -18.11
CA ALA A 51 -7.78 35.60 -19.18
C ALA A 51 -6.45 35.63 -19.96
N GLN A 52 -5.32 35.45 -19.27
CA GLN A 52 -4.00 35.42 -19.88
C GLN A 52 -3.79 34.18 -20.74
N HIS A 53 -4.16 33.01 -20.22
CA HIS A 53 -4.17 31.77 -20.99
C HIS A 53 -5.05 31.91 -22.25
N ALA A 54 -6.26 32.47 -22.12
CA ALA A 54 -7.16 32.69 -23.25
C ALA A 54 -6.59 33.63 -24.34
N ASN A 55 -5.72 34.57 -23.96
CA ASN A 55 -5.13 35.56 -24.87
C ASN A 55 -3.67 35.25 -25.25
N GLY A 56 -3.11 34.11 -24.83
CA GLY A 56 -1.71 33.74 -25.07
C GLY A 56 -0.69 34.69 -24.43
N ARG A 57 -1.07 35.40 -23.37
CA ARG A 57 -0.21 36.41 -22.70
C ARG A 57 0.42 35.83 -21.43
N SER A 58 1.61 36.32 -21.08
CA SER A 58 2.26 36.01 -19.79
C SER A 58 1.58 36.73 -18.63
N MET A 59 1.57 36.13 -17.44
CA MET A 59 1.31 36.90 -16.22
C MET A 59 2.51 37.77 -15.94
N GLN A 60 2.31 39.07 -15.77
CA GLN A 60 3.29 39.94 -15.13
C GLN A 60 2.75 40.30 -13.76
N VAL A 61 3.33 39.72 -12.70
CA VAL A 61 3.13 40.25 -11.35
C VAL A 61 4.14 41.38 -11.16
N GLN A 62 3.64 42.49 -10.61
CA GLN A 62 4.41 43.71 -10.36
C GLN A 62 5.69 43.43 -9.57
N SER A 63 6.68 44.33 -9.73
CA SER A 63 8.03 44.07 -9.27
C SER A 63 8.12 43.88 -7.76
N MET A 64 8.61 42.73 -7.30
CA MET A 64 9.03 42.57 -5.92
C MET A 64 10.45 43.14 -5.79
N ARG A 65 10.58 44.30 -5.14
CA ARG A 65 11.89 44.97 -4.92
C ARG A 65 12.68 45.21 -6.22
N GLY A 66 12.00 45.54 -7.31
CA GLY A 66 12.61 45.77 -8.63
C GLY A 66 12.77 44.52 -9.52
N ASN A 67 12.42 43.31 -9.05
CA ASN A 67 12.42 42.09 -9.87
C ASN A 67 11.03 41.84 -10.48
N THR A 68 10.94 41.74 -11.80
CA THR A 68 9.71 41.31 -12.49
C THR A 68 9.46 39.82 -12.23
N VAL A 69 8.29 39.47 -11.68
CA VAL A 69 7.85 38.09 -11.48
C VAL A 69 6.79 37.79 -12.52
N ALA A 70 7.23 37.24 -13.65
CA ALA A 70 6.35 36.97 -14.77
C ALA A 70 6.48 35.53 -15.26
N ALA A 71 5.36 34.92 -15.63
CA ALA A 71 5.31 33.53 -16.09
C ALA A 71 4.61 33.38 -17.45
N HIS A 72 5.22 32.61 -18.35
CA HIS A 72 4.56 32.04 -19.52
C HIS A 72 3.75 30.82 -19.07
N ILE A 73 2.45 30.81 -19.36
CA ILE A 73 1.59 29.67 -19.04
C ILE A 73 1.72 28.63 -20.15
N ARG A 74 2.19 27.43 -19.78
CA ARG A 74 2.31 26.29 -20.68
C ARG A 74 1.09 25.39 -20.60
N ASP A 75 0.64 25.11 -19.38
CA ASP A 75 -0.45 24.21 -19.08
C ASP A 75 -1.47 24.93 -18.19
N TYR A 76 -2.76 24.84 -18.54
CA TYR A 76 -3.85 25.37 -17.74
C TYR A 76 -4.99 24.34 -17.68
N ALA A 77 -5.30 23.87 -16.49
CA ALA A 77 -6.42 22.97 -16.22
C ALA A 77 -7.38 23.62 -15.23
N ASN A 78 -8.69 23.56 -15.51
CA ASN A 78 -9.75 23.92 -14.58
C ASN A 78 -10.86 22.86 -14.64
N LYS A 79 -11.04 22.12 -13.55
CA LYS A 79 -12.08 21.09 -13.44
C LYS A 79 -12.87 21.31 -12.16
N ASN A 80 -14.16 21.61 -12.30
CA ASN A 80 -15.08 21.87 -11.18
C ASN A 80 -14.58 22.97 -10.22
N GLY A 81 -13.90 24.00 -10.74
CA GLY A 81 -13.38 25.10 -9.93
C GLY A 81 -12.08 24.80 -9.19
N VAL A 82 -11.46 23.63 -9.44
CA VAL A 82 -10.08 23.32 -9.05
C VAL A 82 -9.17 23.59 -10.25
N VAL A 83 -8.17 24.43 -10.03
CA VAL A 83 -7.24 24.92 -11.05
C VAL A 83 -5.85 24.34 -10.81
N SER A 84 -5.16 23.98 -11.89
CA SER A 84 -3.74 23.67 -11.92
C SER A 84 -3.09 24.32 -13.14
N ILE A 85 -2.00 25.02 -12.90
CA ILE A 85 -1.28 25.81 -13.88
C ILE A 85 0.19 25.42 -13.81
N THR A 86 0.80 25.24 -14.97
CA THR A 86 2.25 25.07 -15.08
C THR A 86 2.80 25.98 -16.16
N GLY A 87 4.02 26.45 -15.95
CA GLY A 87 4.66 27.39 -16.86
C GLY A 87 6.15 27.52 -16.60
N THR A 88 6.72 28.56 -17.18
CA THR A 88 8.12 28.97 -16.98
C THR A 88 8.15 30.47 -16.70
N ALA A 89 9.24 30.97 -16.14
CA ALA A 89 9.50 32.40 -16.09
C ALA A 89 9.58 32.99 -17.51
N VAL A 90 9.25 34.28 -17.64
CA VAL A 90 9.36 35.02 -18.91
C VAL A 90 10.79 35.34 -19.29
N ASP A 91 11.66 35.52 -18.29
CA ASP A 91 13.03 35.96 -18.46
C ASP A 91 14.05 34.82 -18.53
N THR A 92 13.67 33.59 -18.19
CA THR A 92 14.55 32.42 -18.28
C THR A 92 13.77 31.13 -18.51
N PRO A 93 14.18 30.28 -19.47
CA PRO A 93 13.59 28.97 -19.67
C PRO A 93 14.02 27.96 -18.59
N ASP A 94 15.08 28.25 -17.82
CA ASP A 94 15.58 27.41 -16.72
C ASP A 94 14.79 27.68 -15.43
N SER A 95 13.49 27.41 -15.51
CA SER A 95 12.52 27.79 -14.49
C SER A 95 11.30 26.89 -14.48
N VAL A 96 10.58 26.91 -13.36
CA VAL A 96 9.31 26.21 -13.18
C VAL A 96 8.32 27.15 -12.51
N PHE A 97 7.16 27.34 -13.13
CA PHE A 97 5.99 27.96 -12.51
C PHE A 97 4.94 26.91 -12.21
N VAL A 98 4.41 26.91 -10.99
CA VAL A 98 3.28 26.10 -10.56
C VAL A 98 2.27 26.98 -9.83
N LEU A 99 0.98 26.82 -10.11
CA LEU A 99 -0.08 27.33 -9.26
C LEU A 99 -1.24 26.35 -9.25
N LYS A 100 -1.66 25.94 -8.05
CA LYS A 100 -2.80 25.05 -7.81
C LYS A 100 -3.76 25.68 -6.82
N GLY A 101 -5.03 25.28 -6.89
CA GLY A 101 -5.99 25.64 -5.85
C GLY A 101 -7.43 25.64 -6.33
N ASN A 102 -8.26 26.40 -5.63
CA ASN A 102 -9.68 26.58 -5.95
C ASN A 102 -10.12 28.00 -5.58
N LYS A 103 -11.42 28.29 -5.66
CA LYS A 103 -11.98 29.63 -5.34
C LYS A 103 -11.73 30.12 -3.90
N ARG A 104 -11.36 29.23 -2.97
CA ARG A 104 -11.08 29.59 -1.57
C ARG A 104 -9.62 29.91 -1.34
N ALA A 105 -8.72 29.14 -1.95
CA ALA A 105 -7.28 29.28 -1.75
C ALA A 105 -6.49 28.76 -2.94
N VAL A 106 -5.37 29.43 -3.21
CA VAL A 106 -4.31 29.01 -4.12
C VAL A 106 -2.97 28.94 -3.41
N TYR A 107 -2.14 28.02 -3.88
CA TYR A 107 -0.74 27.90 -3.52
C TYR A 107 0.08 27.63 -4.79
N GLY A 108 1.28 28.18 -4.85
CA GLY A 108 2.17 27.95 -5.97
C GLY A 108 3.50 28.66 -5.83
N TYR A 109 4.31 28.62 -6.88
CA TYR A 109 5.61 29.23 -6.89
C TYR A 109 6.12 29.46 -8.32
N LEU A 110 7.02 30.42 -8.46
CA LEU A 110 7.93 30.56 -9.59
C LEU A 110 9.36 30.32 -9.12
N LEU A 111 10.00 29.27 -9.63
CA LEU A 111 11.39 28.92 -9.39
C LEU A 111 12.23 29.31 -10.60
N LYS A 112 13.39 29.91 -10.36
CA LYS A 112 14.40 30.21 -11.38
C LYS A 112 15.71 29.54 -10.94
N TYR A 113 16.11 28.47 -11.62
CA TYR A 113 17.25 27.65 -11.20
C TYR A 113 18.58 28.37 -11.47
N ASP A 114 18.68 29.05 -12.61
CA ASP A 114 19.83 29.86 -13.02
C ASP A 114 20.25 30.94 -12.00
N THR A 115 19.28 31.61 -11.39
CA THR A 115 19.46 32.70 -10.43
C THR A 115 19.26 32.28 -8.99
N ARG A 116 18.90 31.00 -8.75
CA ARG A 116 18.58 30.42 -7.43
C ARG A 116 17.53 31.22 -6.65
N LYS A 117 16.51 31.74 -7.35
CA LYS A 117 15.42 32.52 -6.75
C LYS A 117 14.10 31.74 -6.77
N ALA A 118 13.31 31.92 -5.73
CA ALA A 118 11.95 31.39 -5.64
C ALA A 118 10.98 32.48 -5.18
N TYR A 119 9.81 32.51 -5.82
CA TYR A 119 8.71 33.40 -5.47
C TYR A 119 7.47 32.58 -5.19
N GLU A 120 7.02 32.57 -3.94
CA GLU A 120 5.91 31.76 -3.45
C GLU A 120 4.59 32.55 -3.49
N TYR A 121 3.54 31.89 -3.95
CA TYR A 121 2.16 32.38 -3.94
C TYR A 121 1.43 31.68 -2.79
N THR A 122 0.90 32.44 -1.84
CA THR A 122 0.14 31.90 -0.70
C THR A 122 -1.18 32.63 -0.54
N THR A 123 -2.20 31.96 0.01
CA THR A 123 -3.49 32.60 0.34
C THR A 123 -3.61 32.77 1.84
N ASP A 124 -3.98 33.97 2.28
CA ASP A 124 -4.26 34.25 3.69
C ASP A 124 -5.71 33.89 4.08
N SER A 125 -6.02 34.02 5.38
CA SER A 125 -7.37 33.73 5.89
C SER A 125 -8.46 34.66 5.37
N ALA A 126 -8.10 35.80 4.76
CA ALA A 126 -9.05 36.73 4.14
C ALA A 126 -9.26 36.44 2.63
N GLY A 127 -8.65 35.38 2.10
CA GLY A 127 -8.73 35.03 0.69
C GLY A 127 -7.90 35.96 -0.21
N LYS A 128 -6.89 36.63 0.34
CA LYS A 128 -5.92 37.43 -0.42
C LYS A 128 -4.70 36.60 -0.75
N VAL A 129 -4.21 36.77 -1.98
CA VAL A 129 -3.03 36.08 -2.47
C VAL A 129 -1.81 36.99 -2.28
N TRP A 130 -0.77 36.43 -1.69
CA TRP A 130 0.49 37.08 -1.40
C TRP A 130 1.60 36.47 -2.22
N LEU A 131 2.42 37.32 -2.84
CA LEU A 131 3.65 36.94 -3.52
C LEU A 131 4.86 37.28 -2.65
N THR A 132 5.68 36.29 -2.35
CA THR A 132 6.81 36.44 -1.41
C THR A 132 8.07 35.82 -2.00
N GLU A 133 9.19 36.54 -1.98
CA GLU A 133 10.49 35.93 -2.30
C GLU A 133 10.94 35.07 -1.13
N VAL A 134 11.24 33.79 -1.40
CA VAL A 134 11.64 32.79 -0.40
C VAL A 134 12.95 32.11 -0.82
N PRO A 135 13.71 31.51 0.11
CA PRO A 135 14.82 30.64 -0.26
C PRO A 135 14.36 29.54 -1.21
N ILE A 136 15.11 29.25 -2.27
CA ILE A 136 14.75 28.18 -3.22
C ILE A 136 14.62 26.81 -2.55
N THR A 137 15.42 26.58 -1.50
CA THR A 137 15.38 25.37 -0.66
C THR A 137 14.10 25.24 0.16
N LYS A 138 13.26 26.28 0.26
CA LYS A 138 11.91 26.15 0.82
C LYS A 138 10.98 25.34 -0.10
N ILE A 139 11.20 25.43 -1.42
CA ILE A 139 10.34 24.80 -2.44
C ILE A 139 10.97 23.54 -3.02
N VAL A 140 12.30 23.49 -3.07
CA VAL A 140 13.08 22.33 -3.51
C VAL A 140 14.12 22.03 -2.43
N PRO A 141 13.75 21.29 -1.37
CA PRO A 141 14.58 21.09 -0.18
C PRO A 141 16.01 20.64 -0.49
N ASP A 142 16.15 19.71 -1.43
CA ASP A 142 17.43 19.07 -1.79
C ASP A 142 18.19 19.70 -2.96
N PHE A 143 17.84 20.94 -3.35
CA PHE A 143 18.49 21.56 -4.50
C PHE A 143 19.99 21.86 -4.25
N ASP A 144 20.86 20.98 -4.77
CA ASP A 144 22.32 21.14 -4.79
C ASP A 144 22.86 21.19 -6.24
N PRO A 145 22.94 22.38 -6.86
CA PRO A 145 23.40 22.54 -8.23
C PRO A 145 24.92 22.33 -8.40
N GLU A 146 25.67 22.24 -7.31
CA GLU A 146 27.12 22.02 -7.32
C GLU A 146 27.49 20.60 -6.90
N PHE A 147 26.53 19.67 -6.90
CA PHE A 147 26.62 18.33 -6.34
C PHE A 147 28.06 17.82 -6.27
N ARG A 148 28.54 17.66 -5.05
CA ARG A 148 29.82 17.02 -4.76
C ARG A 148 29.48 15.74 -4.02
N ASP A 149 29.90 14.60 -4.53
CA ASP A 149 29.76 13.36 -3.78
C ASP A 149 30.61 13.46 -2.50
N LYS A 150 29.94 13.71 -1.36
CA LYS A 150 30.57 13.85 -0.05
C LYS A 150 30.66 12.51 0.68
N ARG A 151 30.18 11.42 0.07
CA ARG A 151 30.25 10.09 0.69
C ARG A 151 31.71 9.66 0.76
N SER A 152 32.14 9.31 1.97
CA SER A 152 33.49 8.79 2.17
C SER A 152 33.63 7.40 1.57
N ALA A 153 34.86 6.98 1.26
CA ALA A 153 35.14 5.59 0.88
C ALA A 153 34.62 4.58 1.92
N ALA A 154 34.62 4.96 3.21
CA ALA A 154 34.04 4.16 4.28
C ALA A 154 32.52 4.03 4.15
N MET A 155 31.79 5.11 3.84
CA MET A 155 30.34 5.08 3.61
C MET A 155 29.96 4.25 2.38
N LEU A 156 30.74 4.37 1.30
CA LEU A 156 30.57 3.55 0.09
C LEU A 156 30.89 2.07 0.34
N ALA A 157 31.76 1.78 1.31
CA ALA A 157 32.10 0.42 1.75
C ALA A 157 31.11 -0.15 2.79
N MET A 158 30.19 0.65 3.34
CA MET A 158 29.18 0.13 4.27
C MET A 158 28.19 -0.73 3.49
N ALA A 159 28.20 -2.03 3.75
CA ALA A 159 27.17 -2.93 3.24
C ALA A 159 25.82 -2.52 3.84
N VAL A 160 24.86 -2.12 2.98
CA VAL A 160 23.46 -1.95 3.37
C VAL A 160 22.82 -3.33 3.40
N SER A 161 22.04 -3.60 4.45
CA SER A 161 21.23 -4.82 4.48
C SER A 161 20.04 -4.61 3.56
N HIS A 162 19.91 -5.46 2.55
CA HIS A 162 18.81 -5.35 1.60
C HIS A 162 17.61 -6.11 2.14
N PRO A 163 16.39 -5.60 1.92
CA PRO A 163 15.19 -6.34 2.24
C PRO A 163 15.20 -7.70 1.56
N VAL A 164 14.68 -8.70 2.26
CA VAL A 164 14.45 -10.05 1.73
C VAL A 164 12.95 -10.21 1.52
N TYR A 165 12.58 -10.72 0.35
CA TYR A 165 11.18 -11.05 0.07
C TYR A 165 10.64 -12.00 1.12
N SER A 166 9.42 -11.73 1.57
CA SER A 166 8.63 -12.76 2.23
C SER A 166 8.52 -13.98 1.31
N PRO A 167 8.71 -15.21 1.81
CA PRO A 167 8.41 -16.43 1.04
C PRO A 167 6.93 -16.52 0.61
N MET A 168 6.07 -15.66 1.16
CA MET A 168 4.65 -15.55 0.82
C MET A 168 4.35 -14.44 -0.20
N ALA A 169 5.35 -13.70 -0.70
CA ALA A 169 5.17 -12.67 -1.73
C ALA A 169 4.96 -13.31 -3.11
N LEU A 170 3.75 -13.81 -3.34
CA LEU A 170 3.33 -14.64 -4.47
C LEU A 170 2.38 -13.89 -5.43
N ARG A 171 2.67 -12.60 -5.69
CA ARG A 171 1.90 -11.76 -6.64
C ARG A 171 0.45 -11.49 -6.24
N GLN A 172 0.18 -11.38 -4.93
CA GLN A 172 -1.12 -10.94 -4.39
C GLN A 172 -1.54 -9.55 -4.94
N ALA A 173 -0.55 -8.70 -5.22
CA ALA A 173 -0.70 -7.49 -6.01
C ALA A 173 0.39 -7.42 -7.10
N ARG A 174 0.20 -6.56 -8.11
CA ARG A 174 1.12 -6.45 -9.26
C ARG A 174 2.56 -6.15 -8.87
N HIS A 175 2.74 -5.34 -7.83
CA HIS A 175 4.05 -4.94 -7.30
C HIS A 175 4.60 -5.94 -6.27
N ILE A 176 3.91 -7.03 -5.91
CA ILE A 176 4.37 -7.94 -4.86
C ILE A 176 5.15 -9.12 -5.45
N GLY A 177 6.33 -9.38 -4.90
CA GLY A 177 7.15 -10.54 -5.23
C GLY A 177 8.21 -10.27 -6.30
N PRO A 178 9.02 -11.30 -6.63
CA PRO A 178 10.18 -11.16 -7.48
C PRO A 178 9.82 -10.83 -8.93
N TYR A 179 10.76 -10.21 -9.64
CA TYR A 179 10.67 -9.92 -11.06
C TYR A 179 10.42 -11.21 -11.88
N GLN A 180 9.49 -11.15 -12.83
CA GLN A 180 9.05 -12.27 -13.67
C GLN A 180 9.18 -11.93 -15.16
N ASN A 181 10.27 -11.26 -15.53
CA ASN A 181 10.58 -10.89 -16.92
C ASN A 181 9.57 -9.93 -17.57
N GLU A 182 8.88 -9.11 -16.79
CA GLU A 182 7.96 -8.11 -17.33
C GLU A 182 8.69 -7.02 -18.14
N ASP A 183 7.94 -6.40 -19.06
CA ASP A 183 8.43 -5.20 -19.72
C ASP A 183 8.51 -4.04 -18.72
N VAL A 184 9.73 -3.72 -18.32
CA VAL A 184 10.02 -2.64 -17.37
C VAL A 184 9.62 -1.25 -17.87
N THR A 185 9.30 -1.10 -19.17
CA THR A 185 8.76 0.15 -19.74
C THR A 185 7.24 0.28 -19.62
N GLN A 186 6.54 -0.78 -19.18
CA GLN A 186 5.08 -0.84 -19.13
C GLN A 186 4.54 -1.21 -17.74
N LEU A 187 5.34 -1.06 -16.69
CA LEU A 187 4.96 -1.43 -15.33
C LEU A 187 3.83 -0.55 -14.82
N GLN A 188 2.89 -1.15 -14.10
CA GLN A 188 1.76 -0.47 -13.48
C GLN A 188 1.41 -1.16 -12.16
N SER A 189 1.40 -0.40 -11.08
CA SER A 189 1.17 -0.95 -9.74
C SER A 189 -0.33 -1.13 -9.49
N LYS A 190 -1.15 -0.25 -10.08
CA LYS A 190 -2.61 -0.26 -9.99
C LYS A 190 -3.26 0.16 -11.32
N PRO A 191 -3.27 -0.72 -12.34
CA PRO A 191 -3.92 -0.44 -13.62
C PRO A 191 -5.38 0.02 -13.42
N GLY A 192 -5.77 1.08 -14.12
CA GLY A 192 -7.12 1.64 -14.06
C GLY A 192 -7.34 2.71 -12.98
N SER A 193 -6.39 2.94 -12.05
CA SER A 193 -6.49 4.12 -11.18
C SER A 193 -6.44 5.41 -12.00
N PRO A 194 -7.32 6.40 -11.71
CA PRO A 194 -7.24 7.71 -12.33
C PRO A 194 -6.14 8.59 -11.72
N TYR A 195 -5.50 8.16 -10.62
CA TYR A 195 -4.33 8.82 -10.04
C TYR A 195 -3.08 8.10 -10.49
N VAL A 196 -2.19 8.82 -11.17
CA VAL A 196 -1.04 8.22 -11.85
C VAL A 196 0.22 8.97 -11.49
N PHE A 197 1.23 8.24 -11.03
CA PHE A 197 2.57 8.79 -10.86
C PHE A 197 3.50 8.15 -11.88
N TYR A 198 4.01 8.97 -12.80
CA TYR A 198 4.84 8.50 -13.90
C TYR A 198 6.32 8.57 -13.55
N LEU A 199 6.96 7.41 -13.56
CA LEU A 199 8.40 7.28 -13.50
C LEU A 199 8.95 7.32 -14.93
N ASN A 200 9.40 8.49 -15.36
CA ASN A 200 9.97 8.65 -16.68
C ASN A 200 11.40 8.10 -16.73
N ILE A 201 11.52 6.85 -17.17
CA ILE A 201 12.79 6.14 -17.30
C ILE A 201 13.47 6.30 -18.66
N THR A 202 12.92 7.09 -19.58
CA THR A 202 13.39 7.12 -20.98
C THR A 202 14.87 7.46 -21.13
N ALA A 203 15.41 8.38 -20.33
CA ALA A 203 16.82 8.76 -20.41
C ALA A 203 17.79 7.69 -19.90
N VAL A 204 17.30 6.65 -19.20
CA VAL A 204 18.12 5.58 -18.61
C VAL A 204 17.90 4.23 -19.30
N MET A 205 17.27 4.25 -20.48
CA MET A 205 16.90 3.08 -21.27
C MET A 205 17.36 3.24 -22.73
N ASN A 206 17.71 2.13 -23.38
CA ASN A 206 17.81 2.00 -24.83
C ASN A 206 16.75 0.99 -25.29
N GLY A 207 15.64 1.49 -25.83
CA GLY A 207 14.44 0.67 -26.06
C GLY A 207 13.93 0.10 -24.74
N SER A 208 13.84 -1.23 -24.63
CA SER A 208 13.46 -1.92 -23.39
C SER A 208 14.65 -2.37 -22.53
N THR A 209 15.88 -2.02 -22.91
CA THR A 209 17.10 -2.43 -22.19
C THR A 209 17.63 -1.29 -21.33
N PRO A 210 17.78 -1.47 -20.00
CA PRO A 210 18.38 -0.43 -19.16
C PRO A 210 19.85 -0.18 -19.50
N LEU A 211 20.27 1.09 -19.40
CA LEU A 211 21.63 1.51 -19.68
C LEU A 211 22.60 1.14 -18.55
N ASN A 212 23.91 1.21 -18.86
CA ASN A 212 25.02 1.17 -17.92
C ASN A 212 25.07 -0.07 -17.00
N GLY A 213 24.78 -1.25 -17.56
CA GLY A 213 24.89 -2.53 -16.85
C GLY A 213 23.78 -2.81 -15.83
N VAL A 214 22.77 -1.94 -15.75
CA VAL A 214 21.64 -2.16 -14.85
C VAL A 214 20.72 -3.22 -15.44
N THR A 215 20.32 -4.18 -14.62
CA THR A 215 19.44 -5.26 -15.06
C THR A 215 17.97 -4.80 -15.09
N LYS A 216 17.14 -5.51 -15.85
CA LYS A 216 15.69 -5.29 -15.79
C LYS A 216 15.12 -5.58 -14.40
N GLU A 217 15.67 -6.57 -13.70
CA GLU A 217 15.28 -6.85 -12.31
C GLU A 217 15.58 -5.66 -11.38
N ASN A 218 16.74 -5.02 -11.52
CA ASN A 218 17.09 -3.83 -10.76
C ASN A 218 16.11 -2.67 -11.05
N MET A 219 15.70 -2.51 -12.31
CA MET A 219 14.70 -1.51 -12.67
C MET A 219 13.31 -1.85 -12.12
N TYR A 220 12.90 -3.11 -12.21
CA TYR A 220 11.67 -3.58 -11.58
C TYR A 220 11.68 -3.34 -10.06
N ARG A 221 12.78 -3.65 -9.37
CA ARG A 221 12.92 -3.44 -7.92
C ARG A 221 12.86 -1.96 -7.54
N ALA A 222 13.45 -1.06 -8.34
CA ALA A 222 13.34 0.39 -8.11
C ALA A 222 11.88 0.85 -8.21
N TRP A 223 11.18 0.47 -9.30
CA TRP A 223 9.76 0.78 -9.48
C TRP A 223 8.89 0.18 -8.39
N GLN A 224 9.13 -1.08 -8.03
CA GLN A 224 8.42 -1.82 -6.99
C GLN A 224 8.56 -1.12 -5.64
N SER A 225 9.78 -0.78 -5.26
CA SER A 225 10.08 -0.07 -4.01
C SER A 225 9.31 1.25 -3.88
N ILE A 226 9.20 2.01 -4.98
CA ILE A 226 8.38 3.23 -5.01
C ILE A 226 6.90 2.84 -4.89
N ALA A 227 6.43 1.85 -5.64
CA ALA A 227 5.03 1.41 -5.61
C ALA A 227 4.60 0.90 -4.22
N ASP A 228 5.48 0.21 -3.50
CA ASP A 228 5.25 -0.33 -2.16
C ASP A 228 4.86 0.78 -1.18
N GLN A 229 5.57 1.94 -1.20
CA GLN A 229 5.34 3.04 -0.24
C GLN A 229 4.02 3.81 -0.47
N TYR A 230 3.36 3.57 -1.61
CA TYR A 230 2.07 4.16 -1.95
C TYR A 230 0.99 3.08 -2.16
N SER A 231 1.26 1.83 -1.78
CA SER A 231 0.40 0.69 -2.09
C SER A 231 -1.00 0.82 -1.47
N MET A 232 -1.11 1.55 -0.36
CA MET A 232 -2.34 1.83 0.37
C MET A 232 -3.26 2.85 -0.31
N LEU A 233 -2.74 3.64 -1.24
CA LEU A 233 -3.50 4.65 -1.98
C LEU A 233 -4.01 4.07 -3.29
N ASN A 234 -5.12 4.60 -3.79
CA ASN A 234 -5.55 4.39 -5.17
C ASN A 234 -4.64 5.19 -6.13
N LEU A 235 -3.34 4.92 -6.12
CA LEU A 235 -2.31 5.56 -6.93
C LEU A 235 -1.62 4.51 -7.80
N ASN A 236 -1.57 4.74 -9.10
CA ASN A 236 -0.82 3.92 -10.05
C ASN A 236 0.55 4.52 -10.30
N VAL A 237 1.56 4.01 -9.60
CA VAL A 237 2.97 4.21 -9.98
C VAL A 237 3.26 3.41 -11.25
N THR A 238 3.65 4.09 -12.32
CA THR A 238 3.79 3.50 -13.66
C THR A 238 5.08 3.93 -14.36
N THR A 239 5.65 3.05 -15.19
CA THR A 239 6.71 3.42 -16.16
C THR A 239 6.16 3.59 -17.59
N SER A 240 4.86 3.37 -17.79
CA SER A 240 4.21 3.53 -19.08
C SER A 240 3.79 4.98 -19.34
N ARG A 241 4.40 5.60 -20.36
CA ARG A 241 4.04 6.95 -20.81
C ARG A 241 2.59 7.03 -21.29
N ALA A 242 2.10 6.00 -21.97
CA ALA A 242 0.73 5.96 -22.49
C ALA A 242 -0.32 6.03 -21.37
N VAL A 243 -0.07 5.34 -20.25
CA VAL A 243 -0.94 5.37 -19.05
C VAL A 243 -0.98 6.77 -18.45
N TYR A 244 0.19 7.43 -18.33
CA TYR A 244 0.28 8.80 -17.86
C TYR A 244 -0.48 9.78 -18.77
N ASP A 245 -0.29 9.70 -20.09
CA ASP A 245 -0.96 10.58 -21.04
C ASP A 245 -2.48 10.42 -21.03
N ALA A 246 -2.97 9.18 -20.91
CA ALA A 246 -4.40 8.90 -20.79
C ALA A 246 -5.01 9.49 -19.51
N ALA A 247 -4.33 9.31 -18.37
CA ALA A 247 -4.76 9.88 -17.09
C ALA A 247 -4.74 11.42 -17.13
N ARG A 248 -3.68 12.01 -17.67
CA ARG A 248 -3.53 13.46 -17.82
C ARG A 248 -4.62 14.05 -18.71
N THR A 249 -4.95 13.40 -19.83
CA THR A 249 -6.04 13.81 -20.72
C THR A 249 -7.38 13.82 -19.99
N THR A 250 -7.59 12.86 -19.08
CA THR A 250 -8.83 12.75 -18.29
C THR A 250 -8.89 13.78 -17.17
N ASN A 251 -7.78 13.97 -16.44
CA ASN A 251 -7.65 14.95 -15.37
C ASN A 251 -6.18 15.15 -14.95
N LEU A 252 -5.56 16.26 -15.37
CA LEU A 252 -4.21 16.65 -14.94
C LEU A 252 -4.05 16.70 -13.42
N LEU A 253 -5.10 17.06 -12.67
CA LEU A 253 -5.04 17.19 -11.21
C LEU A 253 -4.73 15.87 -10.48
N ARG A 254 -4.68 14.75 -11.21
CA ARG A 254 -4.44 13.42 -10.65
C ARG A 254 -3.11 12.81 -11.11
N THR A 255 -2.23 13.58 -11.74
CA THR A 255 -1.00 13.05 -12.32
C THR A 255 0.25 13.71 -11.75
N GLY A 256 1.30 12.92 -11.50
CA GLY A 256 2.64 13.38 -11.17
C GLY A 256 3.69 12.76 -12.10
N ILE A 257 4.88 13.35 -12.14
CA ILE A 257 5.99 12.87 -12.96
C ILE A 257 7.33 13.12 -12.27
N ILE A 258 8.20 12.11 -12.32
CA ILE A 258 9.62 12.24 -11.97
C ILE A 258 10.47 11.73 -13.13
N ASN A 259 11.52 12.48 -13.48
CA ASN A 259 12.43 12.14 -14.57
C ASN A 259 13.68 11.46 -14.03
N PHE A 260 13.94 10.25 -14.48
CA PHE A 260 15.23 9.60 -14.26
C PHE A 260 16.25 10.24 -15.18
N ILE A 261 17.41 10.62 -14.66
CA ILE A 261 18.51 11.22 -15.44
C ILE A 261 19.75 10.34 -15.33
N ASN A 262 20.37 10.07 -16.48
CA ASN A 262 21.56 9.22 -16.60
C ASN A 262 22.86 9.98 -16.28
N GLN A 263 22.98 10.52 -15.08
CA GLN A 263 24.17 11.24 -14.60
C GLN A 263 24.25 11.22 -13.07
N ASP A 264 25.42 11.58 -12.52
CA ASP A 264 25.57 11.91 -11.10
C ASP A 264 24.81 13.19 -10.75
N GLY A 265 24.22 13.19 -9.57
CA GLY A 265 23.58 14.37 -8.98
C GLY A 265 22.86 14.02 -7.70
N ARG A 266 22.33 15.06 -7.03
CA ARG A 266 21.41 14.92 -5.90
C ARG A 266 19.98 15.00 -6.41
N SER A 267 19.21 13.95 -6.20
CA SER A 267 17.78 13.93 -6.59
C SER A 267 17.03 15.04 -5.86
N PHE A 268 15.99 15.55 -6.51
CA PHE A 268 15.15 16.58 -5.93
C PHE A 268 13.78 16.62 -6.61
N ALA A 269 12.78 17.09 -5.90
CA ALA A 269 11.45 17.32 -6.42
C ALA A 269 10.87 18.64 -5.91
N PRO A 270 10.20 19.44 -6.77
CA PRO A 270 9.46 20.61 -6.32
C PRO A 270 8.26 20.21 -5.44
N LEU A 271 8.13 20.85 -4.28
CA LEU A 271 7.03 20.59 -3.35
C LEU A 271 5.66 20.82 -3.97
N ARG A 272 4.67 19.97 -3.68
CA ARG A 272 3.26 20.14 -4.12
C ARG A 272 3.08 20.22 -5.64
N SER A 273 3.99 19.60 -6.40
CA SER A 273 3.93 19.55 -7.87
C SER A 273 3.05 18.43 -8.44
N PHE A 274 2.54 17.51 -7.60
CA PHE A 274 1.52 16.54 -8.02
C PHE A 274 0.28 17.28 -8.55
N GLY A 275 -0.35 16.74 -9.59
CA GLY A 275 -1.45 17.42 -10.27
C GLY A 275 -1.02 18.52 -11.24
N THR A 276 0.27 18.60 -11.59
CA THR A 276 0.87 19.58 -12.53
C THR A 276 1.78 18.86 -13.54
N THR A 277 2.42 19.61 -14.44
CA THR A 277 3.49 19.08 -15.32
C THR A 277 4.89 19.41 -14.83
N ALA A 278 5.04 20.00 -13.64
CA ALA A 278 6.34 20.18 -13.03
C ALA A 278 6.87 18.82 -12.56
N ALA A 279 8.05 18.46 -13.04
CA ALA A 279 8.65 17.15 -12.76
C ALA A 279 9.70 17.25 -11.66
N GLY A 280 9.81 16.21 -10.85
CA GLY A 280 11.02 15.95 -10.08
C GLY A 280 12.15 15.39 -10.95
N THR A 281 13.33 15.33 -10.37
CA THR A 281 14.54 14.78 -10.97
C THR A 281 15.11 13.70 -10.08
N LEU A 282 15.26 12.50 -10.64
CA LEU A 282 15.88 11.37 -9.97
C LEU A 282 17.21 11.07 -10.67
N TYR A 283 18.32 11.45 -10.05
CA TYR A 283 19.64 11.18 -10.60
C TYR A 283 20.00 9.71 -10.44
N ARG A 284 20.65 9.19 -11.48
CA ARG A 284 21.04 7.80 -11.57
C ARG A 284 22.43 7.72 -12.20
N ASN A 285 23.41 7.34 -11.39
CA ASN A 285 24.71 6.90 -11.87
C ASN A 285 25.12 5.56 -11.27
N PRO A 286 25.28 4.49 -12.07
CA PRO A 286 25.79 3.22 -11.58
C PRO A 286 27.27 3.24 -11.16
N SER A 287 28.10 4.18 -11.62
CA SER A 287 29.49 4.31 -11.15
C SER A 287 29.61 4.80 -9.71
N SER A 288 28.50 5.29 -9.13
CA SER A 288 28.41 5.72 -7.74
C SER A 288 28.18 4.58 -6.73
N GLY A 289 28.07 3.32 -7.21
CA GLY A 289 27.85 2.13 -6.39
C GLY A 289 26.44 2.03 -5.76
N PHE A 290 25.50 2.88 -6.18
CA PHE A 290 24.15 2.94 -5.62
C PHE A 290 23.34 1.67 -5.92
N ASP A 291 22.71 1.08 -4.89
CA ASP A 291 21.73 0.01 -5.10
C ASP A 291 20.48 0.57 -5.78
N TYR A 292 20.06 -0.13 -6.83
CA TYR A 292 18.90 0.21 -7.63
C TYR A 292 17.59 -0.19 -6.97
N GLY A 293 17.56 -1.34 -6.28
CA GLY A 293 16.34 -1.82 -5.66
C GLY A 293 15.98 -0.95 -4.46
N TYR A 294 16.84 -0.98 -3.46
CA TYR A 294 16.68 -0.26 -2.20
C TYR A 294 16.94 1.24 -2.36
N GLY A 295 18.13 1.62 -2.82
CA GLY A 295 18.60 3.01 -2.81
C GLY A 295 17.77 3.91 -3.72
N ILE A 296 17.76 3.65 -5.03
CA ILE A 296 17.00 4.43 -6.00
C ILE A 296 15.49 4.33 -5.75
N GLY A 297 15.01 3.16 -5.30
CA GLY A 297 13.62 2.95 -4.92
C GLY A 297 13.18 3.88 -3.77
N MET A 298 13.94 3.91 -2.68
CA MET A 298 13.66 4.80 -1.54
C MET A 298 13.83 6.27 -1.88
N THR A 299 14.88 6.64 -2.63
CA THR A 299 15.01 8.03 -3.13
C THR A 299 13.77 8.40 -3.93
N GLY A 300 13.35 7.55 -4.87
CA GLY A 300 12.16 7.81 -5.67
C GLY A 300 10.89 7.96 -4.83
N ALA A 301 10.70 7.13 -3.79
CA ALA A 301 9.57 7.25 -2.89
C ALA A 301 9.57 8.58 -2.12
N HIS A 302 10.75 9.02 -1.67
CA HIS A 302 10.98 10.29 -1.00
C HIS A 302 10.66 11.49 -1.90
N GLU A 303 11.18 11.50 -3.13
CA GLU A 303 10.93 12.58 -4.08
C GLU A 303 9.46 12.66 -4.49
N VAL A 304 8.79 11.51 -4.65
CA VAL A 304 7.33 11.48 -4.85
C VAL A 304 6.61 12.14 -3.67
N GLY A 305 7.10 11.95 -2.44
CA GLY A 305 6.57 12.57 -1.21
C GLY A 305 6.67 14.10 -1.25
N HIS A 306 7.81 14.64 -1.72
CA HIS A 306 7.94 16.07 -2.00
C HIS A 306 6.91 16.54 -3.03
N GLN A 307 6.73 15.84 -4.15
CA GLN A 307 5.72 16.22 -5.14
C GLN A 307 4.30 16.22 -4.56
N MET A 308 4.01 15.36 -3.57
CA MET A 308 2.76 15.37 -2.80
C MET A 308 2.70 16.48 -1.74
N GLY A 309 3.84 17.05 -1.35
CA GLY A 309 3.92 18.25 -0.51
C GLY A 309 4.55 18.08 0.87
N MET A 310 5.27 16.98 1.11
CA MET A 310 5.93 16.69 2.38
C MET A 310 7.32 17.34 2.43
N ASN A 311 7.72 17.83 3.60
CA ASN A 311 9.09 18.24 3.90
C ASN A 311 9.87 17.11 4.57
N HIS A 312 11.18 17.27 4.69
CA HIS A 312 12.01 16.29 5.40
C HIS A 312 11.55 16.11 6.86
N ASP A 313 11.48 14.86 7.30
CA ASP A 313 11.42 14.50 8.70
C ASP A 313 12.80 14.76 9.31
N ARG A 314 12.90 15.85 10.07
CA ARG A 314 14.14 16.29 10.73
C ARG A 314 14.18 15.83 12.17
N GLY A 315 15.37 15.63 12.70
CA GLY A 315 15.58 15.36 14.13
C GLY A 315 16.93 14.73 14.44
N GLY A 316 17.37 14.87 15.69
CA GLY A 316 18.65 14.34 16.16
C GLY A 316 19.84 15.28 15.89
N SER A 317 21.06 14.78 16.10
CA SER A 317 22.30 15.57 16.01
C SER A 317 22.89 15.70 14.59
N GLY A 318 22.32 14.99 13.60
CA GLY A 318 22.89 14.77 12.26
C GLY A 318 22.52 15.78 11.17
N GLY A 319 21.54 16.65 11.40
CA GLY A 319 21.18 17.73 10.47
C GLY A 319 19.84 17.53 9.75
N GLU A 320 19.88 17.47 8.40
CA GLU A 320 18.74 17.65 7.49
C GLU A 320 17.68 16.54 7.54
N TYR A 321 18.05 15.33 7.97
CA TYR A 321 17.14 14.20 8.06
C TYR A 321 17.24 13.56 9.44
N PHE A 322 16.14 12.96 9.88
CA PHE A 322 16.12 12.12 11.06
C PHE A 322 16.76 10.76 10.74
N GLU A 323 17.68 10.34 11.60
CA GLU A 323 18.51 9.13 11.43
C GLU A 323 17.78 7.82 11.82
N GLY A 324 16.49 7.90 12.13
CA GLY A 324 15.70 6.77 12.59
C GLY A 324 16.09 6.27 13.99
N ILE A 325 15.51 5.14 14.39
CA ILE A 325 15.65 4.54 15.71
C ILE A 325 16.13 3.10 15.57
N ALA A 326 17.43 2.89 15.76
CA ALA A 326 18.09 1.61 15.52
C ALA A 326 17.54 0.45 16.35
N ALA A 327 17.09 0.69 17.59
CA ALA A 327 16.49 -0.33 18.46
C ALA A 327 15.25 -0.99 17.82
N TYR A 328 14.54 -0.24 17.00
CA TYR A 328 13.35 -0.70 16.29
C TYR A 328 13.55 -0.79 14.79
N GLN A 329 14.79 -0.62 14.29
CA GLN A 329 15.12 -0.57 12.85
C GLN A 329 14.09 0.20 12.02
N TRP A 330 13.66 1.35 12.55
CA TRP A 330 12.58 2.15 11.99
C TRP A 330 13.07 3.55 11.64
N GLY A 331 12.63 4.09 10.51
CA GLY A 331 12.81 5.50 10.16
C GLY A 331 11.67 6.00 9.28
N PRO A 332 11.43 7.31 9.22
CA PRO A 332 10.42 7.84 8.32
C PRO A 332 10.93 7.92 6.88
N ILE A 333 10.03 7.82 5.90
CA ILE A 333 10.35 7.90 4.47
C ILE A 333 10.96 9.27 4.12
N MET A 334 10.49 10.35 4.75
CA MET A 334 11.05 11.70 4.58
C MET A 334 12.30 11.95 5.44
N GLY A 335 12.81 10.93 6.14
CA GLY A 335 14.06 10.97 6.89
C GLY A 335 15.23 10.31 6.16
N ASN A 336 16.27 9.95 6.91
CA ASN A 336 17.38 9.19 6.35
C ASN A 336 16.94 7.74 6.21
N TYR A 337 17.13 7.16 5.04
CA TYR A 337 16.89 5.74 4.76
C TYR A 337 18.20 4.98 4.49
N TRP A 338 19.34 5.66 4.42
CA TRP A 338 20.63 5.01 4.22
C TRP A 338 21.18 4.48 5.55
N MET A 339 20.64 3.34 5.97
CA MET A 339 21.02 2.67 7.22
C MET A 339 22.09 1.60 6.96
N GLY A 340 23.09 1.53 7.84
CA GLY A 340 24.13 0.51 7.75
C GLY A 340 23.59 -0.93 7.88
N GLY A 341 24.44 -1.92 7.60
CA GLY A 341 24.08 -3.35 7.52
C GLY A 341 23.49 -4.01 8.78
N GLY A 342 23.40 -3.29 9.90
CA GLY A 342 22.77 -3.77 11.13
C GLY A 342 21.23 -3.82 11.08
N TRP A 343 20.59 -3.17 10.12
CA TRP A 343 19.13 -3.18 10.00
C TRP A 343 18.66 -4.23 8.99
N ALA A 344 18.49 -5.48 9.42
CA ALA A 344 18.05 -6.58 8.54
C ALA A 344 16.53 -6.61 8.25
N ASN A 345 15.72 -5.97 9.09
CA ASN A 345 14.27 -5.90 8.96
C ASN A 345 13.81 -4.44 9.12
N GLN A 346 14.34 -3.61 8.23
CA GLN A 346 14.03 -2.18 8.16
C GLN A 346 12.53 -1.97 7.99
N LEU A 347 12.01 -0.95 8.66
CA LEU A 347 10.66 -0.46 8.50
C LEU A 347 10.72 1.02 8.18
N PHE A 348 10.28 1.40 6.98
CA PHE A 348 10.13 2.79 6.61
C PHE A 348 8.66 3.14 6.54
N THR A 349 8.24 4.23 7.17
CA THR A 349 6.83 4.62 7.22
C THR A 349 6.66 6.10 6.94
N TRP A 350 5.45 6.52 6.62
CA TRP A 350 5.07 7.92 6.69
C TRP A 350 5.02 8.36 8.16
N SER A 351 5.19 9.66 8.39
CA SER A 351 5.39 10.26 9.70
C SER A 351 4.27 11.23 10.06
N ARG A 352 4.17 11.50 11.36
CA ARG A 352 3.52 12.69 11.89
C ARG A 352 4.36 13.43 12.93
N GLY A 353 5.68 13.20 12.91
CA GLY A 353 6.64 13.80 13.84
C GLY A 353 6.49 13.33 15.28
N GLU A 354 6.11 12.08 15.53
CA GLU A 354 5.81 11.59 16.90
C GLU A 354 7.06 11.33 17.75
N TYR A 355 8.22 11.20 17.12
CA TYR A 355 9.46 10.85 17.78
C TYR A 355 10.05 12.05 18.54
N THR A 356 10.73 11.78 19.65
CA THR A 356 11.16 12.79 20.64
C THR A 356 11.94 13.95 20.04
N THR A 357 12.75 13.70 19.00
CA THR A 357 13.61 14.71 18.38
C THR A 357 13.02 15.35 17.13
N ALA A 358 11.74 15.11 16.82
CA ALA A 358 11.10 15.67 15.64
C ALA A 358 11.11 17.21 15.68
N SER A 359 11.45 17.82 14.55
CA SER A 359 11.25 19.25 14.31
C SER A 359 10.32 19.54 13.14
N ASN A 360 9.88 18.51 12.43
CA ASN A 360 8.77 18.54 11.49
C ASN A 360 7.60 17.74 12.09
N PHE A 361 6.38 18.26 11.99
CA PHE A 361 5.14 17.69 12.55
C PHE A 361 4.02 17.63 11.50
N GLU A 362 4.40 17.56 10.23
CA GLU A 362 3.46 17.34 9.12
C GLU A 362 2.75 16.00 9.27
N ASP A 363 1.46 15.96 8.95
CA ASP A 363 0.70 14.70 8.86
C ASP A 363 0.76 14.22 7.41
N ASP A 364 1.74 13.38 7.11
CA ASP A 364 2.04 12.90 5.76
C ASP A 364 0.85 12.20 5.09
N LEU A 365 0.13 11.36 5.83
CA LEU A 365 -1.04 10.65 5.31
C LEU A 365 -2.17 11.62 5.00
N ARG A 366 -2.40 12.65 5.84
CA ARG A 366 -3.36 13.73 5.54
C ARG A 366 -2.94 14.54 4.31
N ILE A 367 -1.65 14.84 4.15
CA ILE A 367 -1.16 15.56 2.97
C ILE A 367 -1.54 14.80 1.69
N MET A 368 -1.28 13.49 1.63
CA MET A 368 -1.63 12.69 0.44
C MET A 368 -3.15 12.56 0.23
N THR A 369 -3.89 12.31 1.32
CA THR A 369 -5.29 11.85 1.22
C THR A 369 -6.31 12.97 1.26
N VAL A 370 -5.99 14.09 1.90
CA VAL A 370 -6.87 15.24 2.06
C VAL A 370 -6.38 16.39 1.20
N ASP A 371 -5.10 16.77 1.32
CA ASP A 371 -4.59 17.97 0.64
C ASP A 371 -4.41 17.71 -0.87
N GLU A 372 -3.85 16.55 -1.24
CA GLU A 372 -3.70 16.09 -2.63
C GLU A 372 -4.87 15.22 -3.13
N ALA A 373 -5.81 14.91 -2.23
CA ALA A 373 -7.05 14.20 -2.53
C ALA A 373 -6.86 12.86 -3.27
N VAL A 374 -5.77 12.13 -2.96
CA VAL A 374 -5.54 10.76 -3.42
C VAL A 374 -6.20 9.80 -2.42
N PRO A 375 -7.30 9.13 -2.78
CA PRO A 375 -8.02 8.31 -1.82
C PRO A 375 -7.22 7.06 -1.48
N TYR A 376 -7.43 6.54 -0.28
CA TYR A 376 -7.04 5.17 0.06
C TYR A 376 -7.69 4.17 -0.90
N MET A 377 -7.11 2.98 -0.97
CA MET A 377 -7.76 1.81 -1.56
C MET A 377 -9.10 1.54 -0.84
N ALA A 378 -9.99 0.84 -1.53
CA ALA A 378 -11.12 0.24 -0.85
C ALA A 378 -10.61 -0.92 0.01
N ASP A 379 -11.12 -0.99 1.23
CA ASP A 379 -10.93 -2.10 2.16
C ASP A 379 -11.28 -3.44 1.49
N ASP A 380 -10.34 -4.39 1.49
CA ASP A 380 -10.52 -5.69 0.85
C ASP A 380 -11.26 -6.70 1.73
N ILE A 381 -11.40 -6.44 3.03
CA ILE A 381 -12.21 -7.21 3.97
C ILE A 381 -13.01 -6.29 4.92
N PRO A 382 -14.02 -5.57 4.41
CA PRO A 382 -14.77 -4.56 5.18
C PRO A 382 -15.68 -5.11 6.29
N SER A 383 -15.67 -6.42 6.49
CA SER A 383 -16.41 -7.07 7.57
C SER A 383 -15.67 -8.31 8.05
N THR A 384 -16.01 -9.47 7.50
CA THR A 384 -15.35 -10.72 7.85
C THR A 384 -15.20 -11.59 6.61
N ARG A 385 -14.09 -12.33 6.52
CA ARG A 385 -13.86 -13.37 5.52
C ARG A 385 -13.65 -14.72 6.18
N ALA A 386 -14.10 -15.81 5.60
CA ALA A 386 -13.76 -17.13 6.13
C ALA A 386 -12.26 -17.41 5.95
N LEU A 387 -11.59 -17.93 6.98
CA LEU A 387 -10.23 -18.46 6.83
C LEU A 387 -10.32 -19.70 5.93
N THR A 388 -9.61 -19.67 4.80
CA THR A 388 -9.70 -20.74 3.81
C THR A 388 -8.70 -21.83 4.13
N LEU A 389 -9.21 -23.00 4.56
CA LEU A 389 -8.41 -24.17 4.89
C LEU A 389 -8.27 -25.10 3.68
N GLY A 390 -7.09 -25.70 3.52
CA GLY A 390 -6.83 -26.81 2.61
C GLY A 390 -6.83 -28.15 3.34
N THR A 391 -6.42 -29.19 2.61
CA THR A 391 -6.26 -30.55 3.15
C THR A 391 -5.43 -30.54 4.45
N GLY A 392 -5.90 -31.27 5.45
CA GLY A 392 -5.23 -31.34 6.76
C GLY A 392 -5.27 -30.05 7.57
N GLY A 393 -6.11 -29.07 7.20
CA GLY A 393 -6.18 -27.77 7.87
C GLY A 393 -5.09 -26.79 7.42
N ALA A 394 -4.46 -27.02 6.27
CA ALA A 394 -3.42 -26.14 5.74
C ALA A 394 -3.95 -24.72 5.46
N ILE A 395 -3.22 -23.71 5.88
CA ILE A 395 -3.48 -22.29 5.61
C ILE A 395 -2.47 -21.86 4.56
N ASP A 396 -2.98 -21.49 3.38
CA ASP A 396 -2.16 -21.18 2.21
C ASP A 396 -2.15 -19.67 1.88
N PRO A 397 -0.98 -19.06 1.62
CA PRO A 397 -0.85 -17.62 1.40
C PRO A 397 -1.45 -17.13 0.07
N THR A 398 -1.77 -18.02 -0.87
CA THR A 398 -2.48 -17.67 -2.12
C THR A 398 -4.00 -17.50 -1.92
N ARG A 399 -4.52 -17.95 -0.77
CA ARG A 399 -5.96 -17.88 -0.43
C ARG A 399 -6.25 -17.09 0.84
N ASN A 400 -5.22 -16.79 1.62
CA ASN A 400 -5.32 -16.14 2.92
C ASN A 400 -4.33 -14.95 2.97
N PHE A 401 -4.72 -13.83 2.38
CA PHE A 401 -3.92 -12.60 2.29
C PHE A 401 -4.83 -11.38 2.22
N GLY A 402 -4.41 -10.22 2.70
CA GLY A 402 -5.20 -8.99 2.64
C GLY A 402 -4.32 -7.75 2.63
N GLN A 403 -4.93 -6.57 2.70
CA GLN A 403 -4.23 -5.30 2.73
C GLN A 403 -4.76 -4.42 3.86
N ILE A 404 -3.88 -4.05 4.79
CA ILE A 404 -4.16 -2.97 5.73
C ILE A 404 -3.90 -1.64 5.05
N GLU A 405 -4.93 -1.01 4.50
CA GLU A 405 -4.80 0.20 3.68
C GLU A 405 -4.92 1.49 4.49
N ARG A 406 -5.45 1.45 5.72
CA ARG A 406 -5.46 2.60 6.64
C ARG A 406 -5.25 2.17 8.09
N ASN A 407 -4.83 3.10 8.95
CA ASN A 407 -4.56 2.80 10.36
C ASN A 407 -5.80 2.45 11.20
N THR A 408 -6.99 2.62 10.62
CA THR A 408 -8.29 2.26 11.18
C THR A 408 -8.85 0.98 10.57
N ASP A 409 -8.17 0.39 9.59
CA ASP A 409 -8.56 -0.88 9.00
C ASP A 409 -8.15 -2.06 9.89
N THR A 410 -8.98 -3.08 9.86
CA THR A 410 -8.83 -4.31 10.62
C THR A 410 -9.48 -5.46 9.86
N ASP A 411 -8.65 -6.33 9.33
CA ASP A 411 -9.05 -7.52 8.60
C ASP A 411 -9.44 -8.65 9.55
N THR A 412 -10.68 -9.14 9.43
CA THR A 412 -11.19 -10.22 10.29
C THR A 412 -11.45 -11.50 9.50
N PHE A 413 -10.79 -12.59 9.93
CA PHE A 413 -11.01 -13.94 9.42
C PHE A 413 -11.76 -14.81 10.41
N THR A 414 -12.82 -15.50 9.98
CA THR A 414 -13.59 -16.41 10.84
C THR A 414 -13.22 -17.87 10.59
N PHE A 415 -13.12 -18.67 11.64
CA PHE A 415 -12.99 -20.13 11.54
C PHE A 415 -13.65 -20.83 12.74
N THR A 416 -13.97 -22.10 12.58
CA THR A 416 -14.56 -22.93 13.64
C THR A 416 -13.69 -24.15 13.89
N THR A 417 -13.77 -24.67 15.10
CA THR A 417 -13.07 -25.87 15.55
C THR A 417 -14.10 -26.82 16.18
N THR A 418 -13.97 -28.13 15.91
CA THR A 418 -14.95 -29.16 16.35
C THR A 418 -14.44 -30.02 17.50
N GLY A 419 -13.17 -29.87 17.87
CA GLY A 419 -12.48 -30.51 19.00
C GLY A 419 -11.31 -29.64 19.44
N THR A 420 -10.40 -30.18 20.25
CA THR A 420 -9.14 -29.47 20.54
C THR A 420 -8.28 -29.47 19.29
N THR A 421 -7.97 -28.27 18.81
CA THR A 421 -7.16 -28.03 17.62
C THR A 421 -5.88 -27.31 17.99
N THR A 422 -4.89 -27.37 17.11
CA THR A 422 -3.62 -26.67 17.30
C THR A 422 -3.38 -25.75 16.11
N LEU A 423 -3.35 -24.44 16.38
CA LEU A 423 -3.00 -23.42 15.40
C LEU A 423 -1.48 -23.20 15.40
N ASN A 424 -0.88 -23.42 14.23
CA ASN A 424 0.45 -22.96 13.89
C ASN A 424 0.31 -22.00 12.70
N LEU A 425 0.55 -20.71 12.90
CA LEU A 425 0.29 -19.69 11.88
C LEU A 425 1.36 -18.61 11.92
N ARG A 426 1.88 -18.26 10.75
CA ARG A 426 2.73 -17.09 10.52
C ARG A 426 2.03 -16.14 9.56
N ILE A 427 2.11 -14.85 9.87
CA ILE A 427 1.56 -13.76 9.08
C ILE A 427 2.70 -12.79 8.79
N ASP A 428 3.07 -12.64 7.52
CA ASP A 428 4.17 -11.75 7.11
C ASP A 428 3.63 -10.63 6.22
N PRO A 429 4.22 -9.42 6.33
CA PRO A 429 4.06 -8.38 5.33
C PRO A 429 4.70 -8.84 4.01
N LEU A 430 4.18 -8.35 2.88
CA LEU A 430 4.53 -8.88 1.55
C LEU A 430 5.37 -7.95 0.68
N GLU A 431 5.25 -6.63 0.87
CA GLU A 431 6.04 -5.66 0.12
C GLU A 431 7.55 -5.88 0.30
N TYR A 432 8.31 -5.58 -0.76
CA TYR A 432 9.76 -5.66 -0.72
C TYR A 432 10.31 -4.63 0.27
N LEU A 433 9.86 -3.39 0.12
CA LEU A 433 10.01 -2.33 1.12
C LEU A 433 8.71 -2.18 1.88
N ARG A 434 8.64 -2.85 3.02
CA ARG A 434 7.44 -2.87 3.84
C ARG A 434 7.31 -1.61 4.70
N MET A 435 6.07 -1.18 4.84
CA MET A 435 5.63 -0.24 5.87
C MET A 435 4.85 -0.96 6.99
N LEU A 436 4.31 -2.16 6.69
CA LEU A 436 3.48 -2.92 7.61
C LEU A 436 4.34 -3.65 8.65
N ASP A 437 4.08 -3.35 9.91
CA ASP A 437 4.31 -4.21 11.06
C ASP A 437 3.00 -4.96 11.38
N VAL A 438 3.01 -6.29 11.46
CA VAL A 438 1.78 -7.08 11.60
C VAL A 438 1.42 -7.29 13.08
N ASP A 439 0.23 -6.83 13.50
CA ASP A 439 -0.39 -7.18 14.78
C ASP A 439 -1.60 -8.09 14.54
N ALA A 440 -1.57 -9.28 15.12
CA ALA A 440 -2.64 -10.26 14.96
C ALA A 440 -3.15 -10.79 16.29
N SER A 441 -4.47 -10.97 16.40
CA SER A 441 -5.13 -11.51 17.59
C SER A 441 -6.13 -12.61 17.24
N ILE A 442 -6.16 -13.68 18.04
CA ILE A 442 -7.21 -14.68 18.02
C ILE A 442 -8.24 -14.33 19.08
N LEU A 443 -9.49 -14.13 18.70
CA LEU A 443 -10.63 -13.88 19.58
C LEU A 443 -11.57 -15.09 19.56
N ASN A 444 -12.16 -15.41 20.71
CA ASN A 444 -13.23 -16.40 20.79
C ASN A 444 -14.61 -15.80 20.44
N ALA A 445 -15.66 -16.63 20.47
CA ALA A 445 -17.04 -16.22 20.19
C ALA A 445 -17.58 -15.12 21.12
N ALA A 446 -17.07 -15.03 22.36
CA ALA A 446 -17.43 -13.97 23.31
C ALA A 446 -16.67 -12.66 23.06
N GLY A 447 -15.76 -12.62 22.07
CA GLY A 447 -14.91 -11.47 21.77
C GLY A 447 -13.70 -11.33 22.67
N ALA A 448 -13.42 -12.28 23.56
CA ALA A 448 -12.21 -12.24 24.38
C ALA A 448 -10.99 -12.63 23.55
N VAL A 449 -9.90 -11.88 23.71
CA VAL A 449 -8.59 -12.18 23.10
C VAL A 449 -8.02 -13.43 23.77
N VAL A 450 -7.88 -14.49 22.99
CA VAL A 450 -7.28 -15.77 23.40
C VAL A 450 -5.76 -15.69 23.29
N SER A 451 -5.26 -15.07 22.23
CA SER A 451 -3.83 -14.87 21.99
C SER A 451 -3.63 -13.66 21.08
N ARG A 452 -2.51 -12.96 21.26
CA ARG A 452 -2.07 -11.85 20.41
C ARG A 452 -0.59 -12.01 20.10
N SER A 453 -0.19 -11.64 18.88
CA SER A 453 1.19 -11.72 18.43
C SER A 453 1.54 -10.51 17.56
N ASN A 454 2.68 -9.91 17.86
CA ASN A 454 3.35 -8.86 17.11
C ASN A 454 4.84 -9.02 17.43
N LEU A 455 5.60 -9.60 16.50
CA LEU A 455 7.01 -9.94 16.72
C LEU A 455 7.87 -8.73 16.39
N GLY A 456 8.36 -8.06 17.44
CA GLY A 456 9.19 -6.88 17.32
C GLY A 456 10.39 -7.09 16.40
N VAL A 457 10.69 -6.08 15.58
CA VAL A 457 11.67 -6.06 14.49
C VAL A 457 11.42 -7.09 13.38
N ASN A 458 10.76 -8.22 13.63
CA ASN A 458 10.46 -9.22 12.60
C ASN A 458 9.39 -8.72 11.60
N ARG A 459 8.52 -7.82 12.06
CA ARG A 459 7.36 -7.25 11.33
C ARG A 459 6.21 -8.21 11.09
N SER A 460 6.26 -9.36 11.74
CA SER A 460 5.34 -10.47 11.52
C SER A 460 4.56 -10.78 12.79
N ALA A 461 3.44 -11.48 12.63
CA ALA A 461 2.77 -12.15 13.74
C ALA A 461 2.95 -13.66 13.62
N GLN A 462 3.07 -14.34 14.76
CA GLN A 462 3.19 -15.79 14.80
C GLN A 462 2.46 -16.41 16.00
N PHE A 463 1.71 -17.46 15.73
CA PHE A 463 1.12 -18.36 16.71
C PHE A 463 1.78 -19.74 16.55
N THR A 464 2.37 -20.25 17.62
CA THR A 464 3.08 -21.54 17.61
C THR A 464 2.43 -22.46 18.62
N ASN A 465 1.95 -23.62 18.16
CA ASN A 465 1.28 -24.64 18.97
C ASN A 465 0.15 -24.09 19.84
N LEU A 466 -0.61 -23.09 19.34
CA LEU A 466 -1.72 -22.51 20.08
C LEU A 466 -2.88 -23.51 20.12
N SER A 467 -3.16 -24.07 21.30
CA SER A 467 -4.29 -24.98 21.48
C SER A 467 -5.61 -24.20 21.56
N LEU A 468 -6.55 -24.56 20.70
CA LEU A 468 -7.88 -23.95 20.62
C LEU A 468 -8.94 -25.03 20.85
N PRO A 469 -9.72 -24.97 21.94
CA PRO A 469 -10.88 -25.83 22.16
C PRO A 469 -11.94 -25.64 21.08
N ALA A 470 -12.87 -26.59 20.98
CA ALA A 470 -14.02 -26.51 20.08
C ALA A 470 -14.78 -25.19 20.26
N GLY A 471 -15.10 -24.52 19.15
CA GLY A 471 -15.75 -23.22 19.16
C GLY A 471 -15.50 -22.39 17.91
N SER A 472 -16.13 -21.22 17.86
CA SER A 472 -15.95 -20.22 16.82
C SER A 472 -14.90 -19.20 17.22
N TYR A 473 -14.03 -18.86 16.28
CA TYR A 473 -12.93 -17.93 16.47
C TYR A 473 -12.88 -16.89 15.36
N ARG A 474 -12.28 -15.75 15.69
CA ARG A 474 -11.89 -14.71 14.76
C ARG A 474 -10.38 -14.49 14.86
N LEU A 475 -9.67 -14.55 13.74
CA LEU A 475 -8.34 -14.00 13.58
C LEU A 475 -8.51 -12.56 13.11
N VAL A 476 -7.96 -11.61 13.87
CA VAL A 476 -8.03 -10.18 13.60
C VAL A 476 -6.63 -9.70 13.27
N VAL A 477 -6.42 -9.13 12.09
CA VAL A 477 -5.13 -8.61 11.60
C VAL A 477 -5.25 -7.09 11.44
N ARG A 478 -4.23 -6.35 11.87
CA ARG A 478 -4.15 -4.88 11.73
C ARG A 478 -2.70 -4.42 11.71
N GLY A 479 -2.51 -3.12 11.46
CA GLY A 479 -1.21 -2.46 11.62
C GLY A 479 -0.73 -2.43 13.08
N GLY A 480 0.52 -2.83 13.28
CA GLY A 480 1.21 -2.91 14.56
C GLY A 480 1.97 -1.64 14.94
N ALA A 481 2.68 -1.72 16.06
CA ALA A 481 3.44 -0.62 16.65
C ALA A 481 4.53 -1.21 17.57
N GLU A 482 5.70 -0.58 17.62
CA GLU A 482 6.77 -0.98 18.52
C GLU A 482 7.30 0.19 19.34
N GLY A 483 7.62 -0.09 20.61
CA GLY A 483 8.07 0.93 21.55
C GLY A 483 6.97 1.92 21.91
N THR A 484 7.32 3.20 21.94
CA THR A 484 6.36 4.31 22.08
C THR A 484 6.50 5.22 20.87
N PRO A 485 5.48 6.03 20.53
CA PRO A 485 5.64 7.00 19.43
C PRO A 485 6.87 7.92 19.61
N ALA A 486 7.20 8.28 20.85
CA ALA A 486 8.36 9.09 21.20
C ALA A 486 9.71 8.38 20.98
N ASN A 487 9.75 7.06 21.09
CA ASN A 487 10.94 6.21 20.92
C ASN A 487 10.49 4.85 20.38
N GLY A 488 10.30 4.78 19.06
CA GLY A 488 9.61 3.70 18.36
C GLY A 488 8.72 4.29 17.26
N PHE A 489 7.61 3.61 16.97
CA PHE A 489 6.60 4.06 16.03
C PHE A 489 5.21 3.62 16.47
N SER A 490 4.20 4.44 16.15
CA SER A 490 2.79 4.07 16.34
C SER A 490 2.27 3.28 15.14
N ASN A 491 1.02 2.79 15.21
CA ASN A 491 0.36 2.15 14.08
C ASN A 491 -0.12 3.14 12.99
N TYR A 492 0.19 4.43 13.14
CA TYR A 492 -0.25 5.50 12.23
C TYR A 492 0.02 5.18 10.75
N SER A 493 1.20 4.65 10.43
CA SER A 493 1.60 4.33 9.06
C SER A 493 2.09 2.88 8.92
N SER A 494 1.64 1.99 9.80
CA SER A 494 1.86 0.56 9.67
C SER A 494 0.84 -0.06 8.70
N LEU A 495 1.06 0.14 7.40
CA LEU A 495 0.11 -0.16 6.31
C LEU A 495 0.77 -1.06 5.26
N GLY A 496 -0.01 -1.86 4.55
CA GLY A 496 0.51 -2.71 3.46
C GLY A 496 -0.19 -4.06 3.35
N HIS A 497 0.31 -4.90 2.46
CA HIS A 497 -0.22 -6.23 2.22
C HIS A 497 0.42 -7.25 3.15
N TYR A 498 -0.37 -8.25 3.54
CA TYR A 498 0.12 -9.39 4.31
C TYR A 498 -0.42 -10.70 3.73
N ALA A 499 0.26 -11.82 4.01
CA ALA A 499 -0.30 -13.15 3.79
C ALA A 499 -0.04 -14.08 4.98
N MET A 500 -0.79 -15.16 4.99
CA MET A 500 -0.83 -16.15 6.05
C MET A 500 -0.38 -17.52 5.55
N LYS A 501 0.49 -18.18 6.30
CA LYS A 501 0.86 -19.58 6.07
C LYS A 501 0.91 -20.33 7.38
N GLY A 502 0.34 -21.53 7.39
CA GLY A 502 0.26 -22.32 8.60
C GLY A 502 -0.60 -23.56 8.49
N THR A 503 -1.02 -24.07 9.64
CA THR A 503 -1.93 -25.19 9.80
C THR A 503 -2.85 -24.95 10.99
N LEU A 504 -4.10 -25.37 10.85
CA LEU A 504 -5.03 -25.56 11.95
C LEU A 504 -5.27 -27.07 12.10
N ALA A 505 -4.33 -27.73 12.80
CA ALA A 505 -4.34 -29.17 12.97
C ALA A 505 -5.47 -29.61 13.90
N GLY A 506 -6.09 -30.76 13.62
CA GLY A 506 -7.19 -31.27 14.45
C GLY A 506 -8.53 -30.58 14.24
N ALA A 507 -8.62 -29.52 13.42
CA ALA A 507 -9.89 -28.86 13.10
C ALA A 507 -10.89 -29.71 12.31
N GLY A 508 -10.60 -31.01 12.12
CA GLY A 508 -11.36 -31.88 11.24
C GLY A 508 -11.52 -31.20 9.89
N GLY A 509 -10.40 -30.99 9.18
CA GLY A 509 -10.38 -30.25 7.92
C GLY A 509 -11.52 -30.72 7.04
N GLY A 510 -12.56 -29.90 6.91
CA GLY A 510 -13.72 -30.22 6.11
C GLY A 510 -13.26 -30.38 4.68
N TYR A 511 -13.43 -31.57 4.13
CA TYR A 511 -13.30 -31.78 2.70
C TYR A 511 -14.25 -30.83 1.96
N PRO A 512 -13.87 -30.27 0.79
CA PRO A 512 -14.73 -29.35 0.05
C PRO A 512 -16.17 -29.90 -0.06
N VAL A 513 -17.15 -29.06 0.29
CA VAL A 513 -18.57 -29.45 0.31
C VAL A 513 -19.16 -29.27 -1.08
N LEU A 514 -19.73 -30.33 -1.64
CA LEU A 514 -20.40 -30.33 -2.93
C LEU A 514 -21.83 -29.78 -2.79
N GLY A 515 -22.22 -28.87 -3.68
CA GLY A 515 -23.60 -28.44 -3.83
C GLY A 515 -24.44 -29.50 -4.55
N ASN A 516 -25.70 -29.68 -4.14
CA ASN A 516 -26.62 -30.60 -4.82
C ASN A 516 -26.77 -30.23 -6.30
N GLY A 517 -26.40 -31.14 -7.20
CA GLY A 517 -26.51 -30.94 -8.65
C GLY A 517 -25.40 -30.07 -9.27
N VAL A 518 -24.46 -29.54 -8.47
CA VAL A 518 -23.40 -28.64 -8.92
C VAL A 518 -22.08 -29.40 -9.06
N ALA A 519 -21.44 -29.25 -10.21
CA ALA A 519 -20.13 -29.83 -10.48
C ALA A 519 -19.00 -28.93 -9.96
N LEU A 520 -18.07 -29.50 -9.20
CA LEU A 520 -16.81 -28.87 -8.83
C LEU A 520 -15.74 -29.28 -9.84
N THR A 521 -15.33 -28.34 -10.70
CA THR A 521 -14.41 -28.58 -11.83
C THR A 521 -12.96 -28.29 -11.48
N GLY A 522 -12.03 -28.64 -12.38
CA GLY A 522 -10.63 -28.25 -12.26
C GLY A 522 -9.79 -29.09 -11.28
N GLN A 523 -10.30 -30.23 -10.83
CA GLN A 523 -9.62 -31.06 -9.84
C GLN A 523 -8.45 -31.84 -10.45
N GLY A 524 -7.39 -32.05 -9.68
CA GLY A 524 -6.19 -32.76 -10.15
C GLY A 524 -5.49 -33.48 -9.00
N ALA A 525 -4.88 -34.63 -9.30
CA ALA A 525 -4.11 -35.39 -8.34
C ALA A 525 -3.01 -36.23 -9.03
N ALA A 526 -1.91 -36.46 -8.32
CA ALA A 526 -0.85 -37.36 -8.75
C ALA A 526 -1.25 -38.83 -8.49
N ALA A 527 -0.68 -39.76 -9.28
CA ALA A 527 -0.91 -41.19 -9.11
C ALA A 527 -0.62 -41.65 -7.67
N GLY A 528 -1.46 -42.53 -7.14
CA GLY A 528 -1.42 -43.04 -5.76
C GLY A 528 -2.02 -42.10 -4.70
N SER A 529 -2.53 -40.92 -5.07
CA SER A 529 -3.06 -39.94 -4.11
C SER A 529 -4.58 -40.01 -3.95
N TRP A 530 -5.07 -39.64 -2.76
CA TRP A 530 -6.49 -39.43 -2.48
C TRP A 530 -6.83 -37.94 -2.46
N GLN A 531 -7.96 -37.59 -3.08
CA GLN A 531 -8.70 -36.35 -2.82
C GLN A 531 -10.03 -36.70 -2.19
N TYR A 532 -10.56 -35.83 -1.34
CA TYR A 532 -11.81 -36.09 -0.63
C TYR A 532 -12.72 -34.87 -0.69
N TYR A 533 -14.02 -35.11 -0.73
CA TYR A 533 -15.11 -34.12 -0.78
C TYR A 533 -16.23 -34.56 0.15
N THR A 534 -17.16 -33.67 0.50
CA THR A 534 -18.35 -34.03 1.30
C THR A 534 -19.65 -33.53 0.69
N ILE A 535 -20.77 -34.19 1.00
CA ILE A 535 -22.11 -33.66 0.77
C ILE A 535 -23.03 -34.06 1.92
N ASP A 536 -23.86 -33.12 2.38
CA ASP A 536 -24.90 -33.39 3.37
C ASP A 536 -26.19 -33.80 2.63
N VAL A 537 -26.63 -35.03 2.84
CA VAL A 537 -27.88 -35.57 2.27
C VAL A 537 -28.99 -35.47 3.31
N PRO A 538 -30.08 -34.72 3.06
CA PRO A 538 -31.21 -34.61 3.99
C PRO A 538 -31.96 -35.94 4.16
N ALA A 539 -32.79 -36.02 5.20
CA ALA A 539 -33.71 -37.14 5.37
C ALA A 539 -34.77 -37.19 4.26
N GLY A 540 -35.27 -38.39 3.95
CA GLY A 540 -36.40 -38.61 3.04
C GLY A 540 -36.05 -38.60 1.55
N LYS A 541 -34.76 -38.60 1.18
CA LYS A 541 -34.33 -38.64 -0.22
C LYS A 541 -34.50 -40.01 -0.84
N THR A 542 -34.93 -40.06 -2.08
CA THR A 542 -35.13 -41.31 -2.84
C THR A 542 -33.82 -41.87 -3.40
N GLN A 543 -32.85 -41.01 -3.68
CA GLN A 543 -31.53 -41.39 -4.21
C GLN A 543 -30.49 -40.29 -3.97
N VAL A 544 -29.22 -40.66 -3.83
CA VAL A 544 -28.07 -39.77 -4.06
C VAL A 544 -27.13 -40.40 -5.09
N ALA A 545 -26.75 -39.63 -6.10
CA ALA A 545 -25.88 -40.03 -7.21
C ALA A 545 -24.60 -39.18 -7.21
N PHE A 546 -23.48 -39.81 -7.52
CA PHE A 546 -22.15 -39.22 -7.59
C PHE A 546 -21.56 -39.47 -8.97
N ALA A 547 -20.88 -38.47 -9.53
CA ALA A 547 -20.29 -38.56 -10.85
C ALA A 547 -18.91 -37.88 -10.89
N LEU A 548 -17.96 -38.57 -11.52
CA LEU A 548 -16.70 -38.00 -11.99
C LEU A 548 -16.75 -37.83 -13.51
N ASN A 549 -16.13 -36.77 -14.01
CA ASN A 549 -15.96 -36.58 -15.45
C ASN A 549 -14.61 -35.92 -15.73
N GLY A 550 -13.74 -36.62 -16.45
CA GLY A 550 -12.42 -36.16 -16.84
C GLY A 550 -11.97 -36.81 -18.16
N ALA A 551 -11.19 -36.07 -18.94
CA ALA A 551 -10.72 -36.50 -20.26
C ALA A 551 -9.39 -37.27 -20.23
N ASN A 552 -8.77 -37.42 -19.05
CA ASN A 552 -7.48 -38.08 -18.87
C ASN A 552 -7.37 -38.79 -17.52
N GLY A 553 -6.29 -39.54 -17.34
CA GLY A 553 -5.99 -40.24 -16.11
C GLY A 553 -6.96 -41.38 -15.80
N ASP A 554 -6.81 -41.92 -14.59
CA ASP A 554 -7.61 -43.02 -14.08
C ASP A 554 -7.98 -42.71 -12.63
N ALA A 555 -9.18 -42.18 -12.44
CA ALA A 555 -9.65 -41.62 -11.17
C ALA A 555 -10.81 -42.46 -10.64
N ASP A 556 -10.54 -43.24 -9.61
CA ASP A 556 -11.51 -44.13 -8.97
C ASP A 556 -12.32 -43.38 -7.91
N MET A 557 -13.62 -43.61 -7.87
CA MET A 557 -14.53 -43.01 -6.88
C MET A 557 -14.96 -44.03 -5.83
N PHE A 558 -14.84 -43.64 -4.56
CA PHE A 558 -15.40 -44.36 -3.42
C PHE A 558 -16.24 -43.39 -2.59
N VAL A 559 -17.38 -43.82 -2.06
CA VAL A 559 -18.23 -42.96 -1.24
C VAL A 559 -18.62 -43.67 0.05
N LYS A 560 -18.62 -42.96 1.17
CA LYS A 560 -19.03 -43.50 2.47
C LYS A 560 -19.80 -42.50 3.31
N LEU A 561 -20.83 -42.96 4.01
CA LEU A 561 -21.58 -42.22 5.01
C LEU A 561 -20.76 -42.14 6.31
N SER A 562 -20.66 -40.95 6.89
CA SER A 562 -20.07 -40.72 8.21
C SER A 562 -18.63 -41.22 8.37
N GLY A 563 -17.76 -40.89 7.40
CA GLY A 563 -16.32 -41.11 7.47
C GLY A 563 -15.71 -41.25 6.08
N THR A 564 -14.39 -41.10 5.96
CA THR A 564 -13.70 -41.27 4.67
C THR A 564 -13.78 -42.72 4.16
N PRO A 565 -14.03 -42.90 2.85
CA PRO A 565 -13.94 -44.21 2.24
C PRO A 565 -12.48 -44.67 2.09
N THR A 566 -12.30 -45.98 2.00
CA THR A 566 -11.05 -46.63 1.56
C THR A 566 -11.38 -47.59 0.41
N THR A 567 -10.35 -48.16 -0.24
CA THR A 567 -10.56 -49.19 -1.27
C THR A 567 -11.27 -50.46 -0.74
N ALA A 568 -11.32 -50.66 0.57
CA ALA A 568 -11.98 -51.79 1.22
C ALA A 568 -13.25 -51.43 2.02
N SER A 569 -13.54 -50.14 2.22
CA SER A 569 -14.66 -49.68 3.04
C SER A 569 -15.37 -48.50 2.39
N TYR A 570 -16.56 -48.78 1.83
CA TYR A 570 -17.38 -47.82 1.10
C TYR A 570 -18.85 -48.26 1.12
N ASN A 571 -19.76 -47.30 0.94
CA ASN A 571 -21.17 -47.58 0.67
C ASN A 571 -21.43 -47.77 -0.83
N CYS A 572 -20.67 -47.10 -1.68
CA CYS A 572 -20.63 -47.37 -3.11
C CYS A 572 -19.26 -47.01 -3.69
N LYS A 573 -18.95 -47.54 -4.87
CA LYS A 573 -17.75 -47.20 -5.63
C LYS A 573 -18.00 -47.29 -7.12
N SER A 574 -17.09 -46.72 -7.89
CA SER A 574 -16.96 -46.88 -9.34
C SER A 574 -15.48 -46.64 -9.67
N ASP A 575 -14.81 -47.65 -10.21
CA ASP A 575 -13.35 -47.77 -10.37
C ASP A 575 -13.00 -48.45 -11.71
N GLY A 576 -13.57 -47.91 -12.79
CA GLY A 576 -13.27 -48.33 -14.16
C GLY A 576 -11.92 -47.79 -14.65
N PRO A 577 -11.51 -48.10 -15.89
CA PRO A 577 -10.18 -47.75 -16.39
C PRO A 577 -10.05 -46.29 -16.86
N SER A 578 -10.91 -45.38 -16.41
CA SER A 578 -10.98 -43.99 -16.89
C SER A 578 -11.50 -43.04 -15.82
N SER A 579 -11.26 -41.75 -15.96
CA SER A 579 -11.82 -40.73 -15.04
C SER A 579 -13.31 -40.39 -15.25
N VAL A 580 -14.12 -41.33 -15.76
CA VAL A 580 -15.58 -41.17 -15.95
C VAL A 580 -16.31 -42.21 -15.10
N GLU A 581 -16.59 -41.84 -13.86
CA GLU A 581 -17.10 -42.74 -12.83
C GLU A 581 -18.49 -42.34 -12.36
N ASN A 582 -19.36 -43.32 -12.06
CA ASN A 582 -20.70 -43.05 -11.56
C ASN A 582 -21.11 -44.08 -10.49
N CYS A 583 -21.57 -43.59 -9.33
CA CYS A 583 -22.23 -44.42 -8.32
C CYS A 583 -23.58 -43.80 -7.97
N SER A 584 -24.55 -44.61 -7.53
CA SER A 584 -25.68 -44.11 -6.75
C SER A 584 -25.98 -44.97 -5.52
N ILE A 585 -26.63 -44.36 -4.53
CA ILE A 585 -27.17 -45.00 -3.33
C ILE A 585 -28.67 -44.70 -3.32
N ASN A 586 -29.49 -45.74 -3.37
CA ASN A 586 -30.95 -45.64 -3.29
C ASN A 586 -31.40 -45.55 -1.82
N ALA A 587 -32.45 -44.77 -1.57
CA ALA A 587 -32.97 -44.47 -0.23
C ALA A 587 -31.85 -44.16 0.80
N PRO A 588 -30.97 -43.17 0.53
CA PRO A 588 -29.84 -42.87 1.40
C PRO A 588 -30.30 -42.46 2.81
N ALA A 589 -29.58 -42.93 3.82
CA ALA A 589 -29.74 -42.40 5.17
C ALA A 589 -29.35 -40.92 5.21
N ALA A 590 -30.03 -40.15 6.04
CA ALA A 590 -29.67 -38.75 6.27
C ALA A 590 -28.28 -38.66 6.88
N GLY A 591 -27.45 -37.73 6.40
CA GLY A 591 -26.14 -37.48 6.97
C GLY A 591 -25.09 -37.04 5.96
N ARG A 592 -23.85 -36.91 6.44
CA ARG A 592 -22.72 -36.47 5.64
C ARG A 592 -22.08 -37.65 4.92
N TYR A 593 -22.10 -37.59 3.59
CA TYR A 593 -21.35 -38.50 2.73
C TYR A 593 -19.99 -37.90 2.39
N TYR A 594 -18.97 -38.74 2.38
CA TYR A 594 -17.60 -38.44 2.02
C TYR A 594 -17.30 -39.12 0.69
N VAL A 595 -16.91 -38.33 -0.30
CA VAL A 595 -16.52 -38.80 -1.65
C VAL A 595 -15.00 -38.80 -1.70
N GLY A 596 -14.39 -39.97 -1.76
CA GLY A 596 -12.95 -40.14 -1.99
C GLY A 596 -12.68 -40.43 -3.46
N VAL A 597 -11.80 -39.64 -4.07
CA VAL A 597 -11.30 -39.84 -5.42
C VAL A 597 -9.85 -40.29 -5.34
N TYR A 598 -9.59 -41.54 -5.71
CA TYR A 598 -8.27 -42.12 -5.73
C TYR A 598 -7.68 -42.06 -7.14
N ALA A 599 -6.50 -41.48 -7.29
CA ALA A 599 -5.82 -41.39 -8.58
C ALA A 599 -5.03 -42.68 -8.83
N TYR A 600 -5.62 -43.71 -9.47
CA TYR A 600 -4.86 -44.87 -9.92
C TYR A 600 -3.77 -44.44 -10.93
N SER A 601 -4.13 -43.53 -11.83
CA SER A 601 -3.20 -42.73 -12.65
C SER A 601 -3.46 -41.24 -12.44
N ALA A 602 -2.42 -40.42 -12.61
CA ALA A 602 -2.55 -38.98 -12.44
C ALA A 602 -3.60 -38.38 -13.39
N TYR A 603 -4.41 -37.46 -12.89
CA TYR A 603 -5.44 -36.76 -13.65
C TYR A 603 -5.36 -35.25 -13.42
N ASN A 604 -5.88 -34.48 -14.38
CA ASN A 604 -6.06 -33.04 -14.23
C ASN A 604 -7.41 -32.61 -14.82
N THR A 605 -7.92 -31.46 -14.39
CA THR A 605 -9.20 -30.87 -14.84
C THR A 605 -10.47 -31.69 -14.56
N LEU A 606 -10.42 -32.66 -13.65
CA LEU A 606 -11.55 -33.51 -13.28
C LEU A 606 -12.71 -32.70 -12.68
N SER A 607 -13.94 -33.10 -13.02
CA SER A 607 -15.18 -32.62 -12.39
C SER A 607 -15.72 -33.63 -11.40
N VAL A 608 -16.06 -33.19 -10.19
CA VAL A 608 -16.71 -33.99 -9.13
C VAL A 608 -18.10 -33.43 -8.85
N LYS A 609 -19.14 -34.27 -8.95
CA LYS A 609 -20.54 -33.85 -8.75
C LYS A 609 -21.30 -34.84 -7.88
N ALA A 610 -22.18 -34.33 -7.03
CA ALA A 610 -23.15 -35.13 -6.27
C ALA A 610 -24.56 -34.54 -6.45
N THR A 611 -25.57 -35.40 -6.62
CA THR A 611 -26.97 -35.01 -6.83
C THR A 611 -27.89 -35.93 -6.04
N TYR A 612 -28.75 -35.39 -5.18
CA TYR A 612 -29.82 -36.15 -4.55
C TYR A 612 -31.20 -35.79 -5.14
N ALA A 613 -32.04 -36.80 -5.33
CA ALA A 613 -33.41 -36.66 -5.79
C ALA A 613 -34.36 -36.38 -4.60
N PRO A 614 -35.49 -35.67 -4.83
CA PRO A 614 -36.49 -35.35 -3.81
C PRO A 614 -36.82 -36.50 -2.86
#